data_AF-A0A7M2XF67-F1
#
_entry.id   AF-A0A7M2XF67-F1
#
_cell.length_a   1.000
_cell.length_b   1.000
_cell.length_c   1.000
_cell.angle_alpha   90.00
_cell.angle_beta   90.00
_cell.angle_gamma   90.00
#
_symmetry.space_group_name_H-M   'P 1'
#
loop_
_entity.id
_entity.type
_entity.pdbx_description
1 polymer ?
#
loop_
_entity_poly.entity_id
_entity_poly.type
_entity_poly.pdbx_seq_one_letter_code
_entity_poly.pdbx_strand_id
1 'polypeptide(L)'
;MAIQNYADNGAFAPRKVVDVLRTTSDELARSLGLGKNAIQRKDRIASTRTQRRLRQMVEVLNKVEPRFSGQTAMQLVQNNRADDVLAYIDAVDTGIHA
;
A
#
# COMPACT_ATOMS: atom_id res chain seq x y z
N MET A 1 9.79 4.16 2.79
CA MET A 1 9.35 3.35 3.95
C MET A 1 10.08 2.02 3.97
N ALA A 2 10.41 1.53 5.17
CA ALA A 2 11.08 0.24 5.31
C ALA A 2 10.08 -0.91 5.08
N ILE A 3 10.49 -1.93 4.30
CA ILE A 3 9.68 -3.15 4.07
C ILE A 3 9.28 -3.81 5.41
N GLN A 4 10.11 -3.66 6.45
CA GLN A 4 9.87 -4.17 7.80
C GLN A 4 8.58 -3.63 8.44
N ASN A 5 8.11 -2.44 8.03
CA ASN A 5 6.85 -1.87 8.51
C ASN A 5 5.63 -2.68 8.07
N TYR A 6 5.77 -3.51 7.03
CA TYR A 6 4.69 -4.28 6.42
C TYR A 6 4.83 -5.79 6.62
N ALA A 7 5.90 -6.24 7.28
CA ALA A 7 6.26 -7.65 7.38
C ALA A 7 6.46 -8.10 8.83
N ASP A 8 6.18 -9.39 9.06
CA ASP A 8 6.48 -10.13 10.29
C ASP A 8 7.16 -11.43 9.92
N ASN A 9 8.25 -11.78 10.63
CA ASN A 9 8.96 -13.05 10.45
C ASN A 9 9.30 -13.37 8.97
N GLY A 10 9.69 -12.35 8.19
CA GLY A 10 10.06 -12.51 6.79
C GLY A 10 8.90 -12.63 5.79
N ALA A 11 7.65 -12.50 6.23
CA ALA A 11 6.47 -12.49 5.36
C ALA A 11 5.68 -11.19 5.50
N PHE A 12 5.08 -10.71 4.41
CA PHE A 12 4.16 -9.57 4.48
C PHE A 12 2.93 -9.94 5.32
N ALA A 13 2.62 -9.07 6.28
CA ALA A 13 1.54 -9.24 7.24
C ALA A 13 0.37 -8.32 6.85
N PRO A 14 -0.78 -8.85 6.42
CA PRO A 14 -1.93 -8.04 5.99
C PRO A 14 -2.39 -7.04 7.05
N ARG A 15 -2.38 -7.41 8.33
CA ARG A 15 -2.76 -6.51 9.43
C ARG A 15 -1.88 -5.26 9.48
N LYS A 16 -0.55 -5.42 9.43
CA LYS A 16 0.38 -4.29 9.38
C LYS A 16 0.13 -3.39 8.17
N VAL A 17 -0.12 -3.98 7.00
CA VAL A 17 -0.47 -3.21 5.80
C VAL A 17 -1.75 -2.42 6.02
N VAL A 18 -2.80 -3.04 6.56
CA VAL A 18 -4.07 -2.39 6.89
C VAL A 18 -3.86 -1.24 7.88
N ASP A 19 -3.07 -1.46 8.93
CA ASP A 19 -2.82 -0.47 9.98
C ASP A 19 -2.04 0.74 9.43
N VAL A 20 -0.96 0.50 8.69
CA VAL A 20 -0.17 1.56 8.05
C VAL A 20 -1.01 2.33 7.05
N LEU A 21 -1.86 1.62 6.29
CA LEU A 21 -2.72 2.22 5.27
C LEU A 21 -4.09 2.68 5.83
N ARG A 22 -4.30 2.66 7.15
CA ARG A 22 -5.55 3.06 7.82
C ARG A 22 -6.83 2.69 7.05
N THR A 23 -6.83 1.48 6.52
CA THR A 23 -7.90 0.94 5.66
C THR A 23 -8.52 -0.24 6.38
N THR A 24 -9.31 -1.05 5.69
CA THR A 24 -9.84 -2.30 6.21
C THR A 24 -9.23 -3.51 5.49
N SER A 25 -9.33 -4.69 6.10
CA SER A 25 -8.98 -5.93 5.41
C SER A 25 -9.81 -6.13 4.13
N ASP A 26 -11.06 -5.66 4.11
CA ASP A 26 -11.94 -5.86 2.96
C ASP A 26 -11.54 -4.98 1.78
N GLU A 27 -11.19 -3.72 2.06
CA GLU A 27 -10.62 -2.81 1.06
C GLU A 27 -9.26 -3.32 0.58
N LEU A 28 -8.38 -3.76 1.47
CA LEU A 28 -7.09 -4.33 1.08
C LEU A 28 -7.27 -5.56 0.17
N ALA A 29 -8.15 -6.49 0.54
CA ALA A 29 -8.43 -7.69 -0.26
C ALA A 29 -8.93 -7.31 -1.66
N ARG A 30 -9.88 -6.37 -1.72
CA ARG A 30 -10.43 -5.85 -2.98
C ARG A 30 -9.35 -5.24 -3.86
N SER A 31 -8.50 -4.35 -3.32
CA SER A 31 -7.42 -3.70 -4.07
C SER A 31 -6.37 -4.71 -4.57
N LEU A 32 -6.11 -5.78 -3.82
CA LEU A 32 -5.16 -6.83 -4.23
C LEU A 32 -5.75 -7.80 -5.28
N GLY A 33 -7.07 -7.73 -5.54
CA GLY A 33 -7.78 -8.73 -6.33
C GLY A 33 -7.79 -10.12 -5.67
N LEU A 34 -7.86 -10.16 -4.34
CA LEU A 34 -7.86 -11.36 -3.52
C LEU A 34 -9.19 -11.52 -2.78
N GLY A 35 -9.60 -12.77 -2.53
CA GLY A 35 -10.70 -13.02 -1.60
C GLY A 35 -10.28 -12.77 -0.15
N LYS A 36 -11.21 -12.31 0.70
CA LYS A 36 -10.98 -12.00 2.12
C LYS A 36 -10.25 -13.12 2.89
N ASN A 37 -10.63 -14.38 2.66
CA ASN A 37 -9.99 -15.55 3.26
C ASN A 37 -8.50 -15.68 2.91
N ALA A 38 -8.06 -15.18 1.74
CA ALA A 38 -6.68 -15.26 1.30
C ALA A 38 -5.73 -14.43 2.18
N ILE A 39 -6.24 -13.37 2.82
CA ILE A 39 -5.45 -12.46 3.65
C ILE A 39 -5.80 -12.55 5.15
N GLN A 40 -6.73 -13.41 5.55
CA GLN A 40 -7.15 -13.58 6.95
C GLN A 40 -6.69 -14.90 7.57
N ARG A 41 -6.58 -15.98 6.79
CA ARG A 41 -6.16 -17.30 7.30
C ARG A 41 -4.65 -17.46 7.18
N LYS A 42 -3.98 -17.89 8.25
CA LYS A 42 -2.51 -17.95 8.33
C LYS A 42 -1.87 -18.74 7.19
N ASP A 43 -2.39 -19.93 6.89
CA ASP A 43 -1.94 -20.79 5.78
C ASP A 43 -2.11 -20.11 4.41
N ARG A 44 -3.22 -19.38 4.22
CA ARG A 44 -3.50 -18.67 2.97
C ARG A 44 -2.66 -17.41 2.80
N ILE A 45 -2.39 -16.69 3.89
CA ILE A 45 -1.51 -15.52 3.91
C ILE A 45 -0.10 -15.92 3.46
N ALA A 46 0.39 -17.06 3.95
CA ALA A 46 1.73 -17.56 3.61
C ALA A 46 1.85 -18.06 2.15
N SER A 47 0.75 -18.22 1.42
CA SER A 47 0.81 -18.68 0.04
C SER A 47 1.58 -17.71 -0.86
N THR A 48 2.34 -18.26 -1.82
CA THR A 48 3.16 -17.49 -2.75
C THR A 48 2.33 -16.44 -3.52
N ARG A 49 1.10 -16.77 -3.92
CA ARG A 49 0.19 -15.84 -4.62
C ARG A 49 -0.17 -14.65 -3.74
N THR A 50 -0.56 -14.88 -2.49
CA THR A 50 -0.92 -13.79 -1.56
C THR A 50 0.29 -12.92 -1.26
N GLN A 51 1.43 -13.53 -0.91
CA GLN A 51 2.67 -12.79 -0.63
C GLN A 51 3.15 -11.97 -1.84
N ARG A 52 3.03 -12.51 -3.05
CA ARG A 52 3.37 -11.77 -4.28
C ARG A 52 2.50 -10.52 -4.45
N ARG A 53 1.19 -10.63 -4.22
CA ARG A 53 0.28 -9.48 -4.36
C ARG A 53 0.55 -8.41 -3.30
N LEU A 54 0.77 -8.82 -2.04
CA LEU A 54 1.13 -7.89 -0.96
C LEU A 54 2.43 -7.14 -1.25
N ARG A 55 3.46 -7.86 -1.72
CA ARG A 55 4.73 -7.25 -2.12
C ARG A 55 4.55 -6.23 -3.22
N GLN A 56 3.83 -6.57 -4.29
CA GLN A 56 3.58 -5.66 -5.41
C GLN A 56 2.87 -4.38 -4.96
N MET A 57 1.91 -4.47 -4.05
CA MET A 57 1.26 -3.30 -3.47
C MET A 57 2.26 -2.41 -2.73
N VAL A 58 3.09 -2.98 -1.85
CA VAL A 58 4.13 -2.23 -1.13
C VAL A 58 5.16 -1.64 -2.08
N GLU A 59 5.55 -2.34 -3.15
CA GLU A 59 6.46 -1.84 -4.19
C GLU A 59 5.86 -0.62 -4.91
N VAL A 60 4.58 -0.66 -5.28
CA VAL A 60 3.89 0.48 -5.90
C VAL A 60 3.87 1.67 -4.94
N LEU A 61 3.51 1.45 -3.68
CA LEU A 61 3.47 2.50 -2.66
C LEU A 61 4.85 3.12 -2.41
N ASN A 62 5.90 2.32 -2.33
CA ASN A 62 7.26 2.81 -2.16
C ASN A 62 7.79 3.53 -3.41
N LYS A 63 7.34 3.14 -4.61
CA LYS A 63 7.79 3.77 -5.86
C LYS A 63 7.23 5.18 -6.05
N VAL A 64 6.05 5.48 -5.48
CA VAL A 64 5.48 6.84 -5.52
C VAL A 64 6.02 7.75 -4.41
N GLU A 65 6.62 7.19 -3.36
CA GLU A 65 7.13 7.93 -2.21
C GLU A 65 8.16 9.05 -2.53
N PRO A 66 9.12 8.87 -3.48
CA PRO A 66 10.02 9.96 -3.86
C PRO A 66 9.29 11.19 -4.42
N ARG A 67 8.10 11.01 -5.02
CA ARG A 67 7.29 12.12 -5.54
C ARG A 67 6.64 12.95 -4.42
N PHE A 68 6.60 12.39 -3.22
CA PHE A 68 5.97 12.96 -2.04
C PHE A 68 7.01 13.28 -0.96
N SER A 69 8.25 13.57 -1.35
CA SER A 69 9.35 13.92 -0.44
C SER A 69 9.61 12.87 0.65
N GLY A 70 9.55 11.58 0.32
CA GLY A 70 9.81 10.51 1.29
C GLY A 70 8.59 10.13 2.14
N GLN A 71 7.39 10.57 1.78
CA GLN A 71 6.13 10.20 2.42
C GLN A 71 5.25 9.43 1.43
N THR A 72 4.29 8.64 1.90
CA THR A 72 3.22 8.17 0.99
C THR A 72 2.14 9.23 0.82
N ALA A 73 1.39 9.14 -0.27
CA ALA A 73 0.18 9.93 -0.48
C ALA A 73 -0.73 9.93 0.76
N MET A 74 -0.85 8.77 1.41
CA MET A 74 -1.68 8.65 2.60
C MET A 74 -1.12 9.39 3.82
N GLN A 75 0.20 9.41 4.01
CA GLN A 75 0.82 10.20 5.07
C GLN A 75 0.61 11.71 4.82
N LEU A 76 0.68 12.16 3.57
CA LEU A 76 0.36 13.55 3.22
C LEU A 76 -1.09 13.91 3.57
N VAL A 77 -2.06 13.07 3.18
CA VAL A 77 -3.47 13.26 3.56
C VAL A 77 -3.64 13.30 5.08
N GLN A 78 -2.96 12.42 5.83
CA GLN A 78 -3.00 12.41 7.29
C GLN A 78 -2.40 13.68 7.92
N ASN A 79 -1.36 14.25 7.30
CA ASN A 79 -0.68 15.46 7.74
C ASN A 79 -1.36 16.75 7.23
N ASN A 80 -2.63 16.67 6.83
CA ASN A 80 -3.42 17.79 6.29
C ASN A 80 -2.80 18.43 5.04
N ARG A 81 -2.14 17.62 4.21
CA ARG A 81 -1.50 17.98 2.93
C ARG A 81 -2.13 17.22 1.76
N ALA A 82 -3.44 17.09 1.76
CA ALA A 82 -4.16 16.36 0.70
C ALA A 82 -4.00 17.04 -0.67
N ASP A 83 -3.84 18.37 -0.70
CA ASP A 83 -3.67 19.15 -1.93
C ASP A 83 -2.43 18.72 -2.72
N ASP A 84 -1.35 18.33 -2.04
CA ASP A 84 -0.13 17.83 -2.69
C ASP A 84 -0.38 16.51 -3.44
N VAL A 85 -1.28 15.67 -2.91
CA VAL A 85 -1.65 14.40 -3.55
C VAL A 85 -2.55 14.65 -4.75
N LEU A 86 -3.52 15.55 -4.61
CA LEU A 86 -4.43 15.92 -5.70
C LEU A 86 -3.65 16.57 -6.86
N ALA A 87 -2.75 17.50 -6.56
CA ALA A 87 -1.88 18.12 -7.56
C ALA A 87 -1.03 17.10 -8.33
N TYR A 88 -0.53 16.07 -7.64
CA TYR A 88 0.21 14.99 -8.28
C TYR A 88 -0.67 14.13 -9.19
N ILE A 89 -1.90 13.79 -8.76
CA ILE A 89 -2.86 13.03 -9.58
C ILE A 89 -3.23 13.83 -10.83
N ASP A 90 -3.53 15.12 -10.69
CA ASP A 90 -3.84 16.02 -11.81
C ASP A 90 -2.66 16.12 -12.79
N ALA A 91 -1.42 16.21 -12.29
CA ALA A 91 -0.22 16.22 -13.13
C ALA A 91 -0.04 14.90 -13.92
N VAL A 92 -0.37 13.76 -13.30
CA VAL A 92 -0.34 12.45 -13.97
C VAL A 92 -1.42 12.34 -15.03
N ASP A 93 -2.66 12.76 -14.73
CA ASP A 93 -3.80 12.70 -15.65
C ASP A 93 -3.62 13.64 -16.86
N THR A 94 -2.91 14.76 -16.68
CA THR A 94 -2.56 15.68 -17.77
C THR A 94 -1.33 15.25 -18.58
N GLY A 95 -0.63 14.18 -18.18
CA GLY A 95 0.56 13.67 -18.87
C GLY A 95 1.82 14.52 -18.69
N ILE A 96 1.80 15.49 -17.78
CA ILE A 96 2.95 16.36 -17.48
C ILE A 96 3.74 15.70 -16.35
N HIS A 97 4.67 14.81 -16.70
CA HIS A 97 5.55 14.21 -15.71
C HIS A 97 6.73 15.15 -15.42
N ALA A 98 6.75 15.74 -14.22
CA ALA A 98 7.97 16.23 -13.57
C ALA A 98 8.88 15.05 -13.16
#